data_AF-A0A965IV33-F1
#
_entry.id   AF-A0A965IV33-F1
#
_cell.length_a   1.000
_cell.length_b   1.000
_cell.length_c   1.000
_cell.angle_alpha   90.00
_cell.angle_beta   90.00
_cell.angle_gamma   90.00
#
_symmetry.space_group_name_H-M   'P 1'
#
loop_
_entity.id
_entity.type
_entity.pdbx_description
1 polymer ?
#
loop_
_entity_poly.entity_id
_entity_poly.type
_entity_poly.pdbx_seq_one_letter_code
_entity_poly.pdbx_strand_id
1 'polypeptide(L)'
;MEYDRRLPTIPDRPLKFHSRSEYAIGVLLERYLQGFELKTGVTFQVNIGGNRHCDFLVFGSFLEFHPIVLQRELRGTDTFRQFAQLINQLPRSQSEQLKQALHDELLAQYTHARKSAIVQTYGNYPLIVCETPQQVYKKVIQVHSKRPPTIDKFVKEFEDLRFD
;
A
#
# COMPACT_ATOMS: atom_id res chain seq x y z
N MET A 1 -31.80 20.09 0.64
CA MET A 1 -30.79 19.35 1.43
C MET A 1 -29.51 19.36 0.64
N GLU A 2 -28.65 20.33 0.92
CA GLU A 2 -27.33 20.46 0.31
C GLU A 2 -26.42 19.39 0.93
N TYR A 3 -25.95 18.45 0.10
CA TYR A 3 -24.88 17.54 0.51
C TYR A 3 -23.59 18.37 0.57
N ASP A 4 -23.21 18.76 1.78
CA ASP A 4 -21.93 19.40 2.10
C ASP A 4 -20.79 18.41 1.79
N ARG A 5 -20.37 18.37 0.52
CA ARG A 5 -19.16 17.69 0.06
C ARG A 5 -17.97 18.51 0.54
N ARG A 6 -17.66 18.47 1.84
CA ARG A 6 -16.40 19.02 2.35
C ARG A 6 -15.26 18.18 1.76
N LEU A 7 -14.69 18.67 0.66
CA LEU A 7 -13.39 18.22 0.21
C LEU A 7 -12.42 18.38 1.40
N PRO A 8 -11.64 17.34 1.74
CA PRO A 8 -10.75 17.41 2.88
C PRO A 8 -9.79 18.61 2.75
N THR A 9 -9.67 19.37 3.83
CA THR A 9 -8.75 20.51 3.94
C THR A 9 -7.30 20.03 3.94
N ILE A 10 -6.47 20.66 3.12
CA ILE A 10 -5.04 20.35 3.00
C ILE A 10 -4.33 20.92 4.25
N PRO A 11 -3.68 20.10 5.09
CA PRO A 11 -2.90 20.61 6.22
C PRO A 11 -1.53 21.14 5.76
N ASP A 12 -1.10 22.29 6.29
CA ASP A 12 0.21 22.95 6.05
C ASP A 12 1.43 22.22 6.67
N ARG A 13 1.34 20.92 6.97
CA ARG A 13 2.43 20.17 7.61
C ARG A 13 3.29 19.49 6.55
N PRO A 14 4.62 19.38 6.75
CA PRO A 14 5.46 18.56 5.89
C PRO A 14 4.91 17.13 5.85
N LEU A 15 4.88 16.53 4.66
CA LEU A 15 4.38 15.17 4.44
C LEU A 15 5.15 14.21 5.35
N LYS A 16 4.42 13.47 6.19
CA LYS A 16 5.00 12.47 7.08
C LYS A 16 4.73 11.07 6.56
N PHE A 17 5.76 10.43 6.02
CA PHE A 17 5.70 9.04 5.58
C PHE A 17 5.92 8.07 6.73
N HIS A 18 5.20 6.96 6.71
CA HIS A 18 5.29 5.85 7.64
C HIS A 18 6.39 4.84 7.24
N SER A 19 6.84 4.88 5.98
CA SER A 19 7.98 4.10 5.53
C SER A 19 8.72 4.76 4.36
N ARG A 20 9.98 4.39 4.16
CA ARG A 20 10.75 4.80 2.97
C ARG A 20 10.13 4.30 1.66
N SER A 21 9.46 3.14 1.70
CA SER A 21 8.76 2.62 0.52
C SER A 21 7.53 3.46 0.17
N GLU A 22 6.75 3.88 1.17
CA GLU A 22 5.61 4.79 0.97
C GLU A 22 6.09 6.13 0.40
N TYR A 23 7.19 6.68 0.93
CA TYR A 23 7.87 7.86 0.38
C TYR A 23 8.22 7.67 -1.11
N ALA A 24 8.94 6.59 -1.43
CA ALA A 24 9.36 6.32 -2.80
C ALA A 24 8.16 6.18 -3.75
N ILE A 25 7.09 5.46 -3.35
CA ILE A 25 5.87 5.38 -4.15
C ILE A 25 5.23 6.76 -4.32
N GLY A 26 5.09 7.54 -3.25
CA GLY A 26 4.49 8.88 -3.31
C GLY A 26 5.19 9.79 -4.33
N VAL A 27 6.52 9.87 -4.25
CA VAL A 27 7.35 10.67 -5.17
C VAL A 27 7.19 10.18 -6.61
N LEU A 28 7.16 8.87 -6.82
CA LEU A 28 7.00 8.30 -8.16
C LEU A 28 5.60 8.50 -8.75
N LEU A 29 4.57 8.52 -7.91
CA LEU A 29 3.21 8.85 -8.33
C LEU A 29 3.15 10.30 -8.83
N GLU A 30 3.67 11.28 -8.08
CA GLU A 30 3.71 12.68 -8.54
C GLU A 30 4.54 12.85 -9.81
N ARG A 31 5.67 12.15 -9.91
CA ARG A 31 6.56 12.22 -11.07
C ARG A 31 5.89 11.71 -12.34
N TYR A 32 5.16 10.60 -12.27
CA TYR A 32 4.67 9.88 -13.46
C TYR A 32 3.18 10.07 -13.75
N LEU A 33 2.39 10.56 -12.80
CA LEU A 33 0.96 10.81 -12.97
C LEU A 33 0.69 12.31 -13.11
N GLN A 34 0.47 12.76 -14.35
CA GLN A 34 0.19 14.17 -14.62
C GLN A 34 -1.04 14.65 -13.84
N GLY A 35 -0.87 15.67 -13.01
CA GLY A 35 -1.94 16.27 -12.19
C GLY A 35 -2.19 15.54 -10.86
N PHE A 36 -1.39 14.53 -10.53
CA PHE A 36 -1.35 13.98 -9.17
C PHE A 36 -0.38 14.79 -8.31
N GLU A 37 -0.80 15.09 -7.08
CA GLU A 37 -0.01 15.84 -6.09
C GLU A 37 -0.28 15.21 -4.72
N LEU A 38 0.75 15.03 -3.90
CA LEU A 38 0.61 14.49 -2.54
C LEU A 38 0.03 15.55 -1.60
N LYS A 39 -1.21 15.33 -1.18
CA LYS A 39 -1.94 16.19 -0.27
C LYS A 39 -2.48 15.33 0.87
N THR A 40 -1.95 15.51 2.08
CA THR A 40 -2.39 14.77 3.26
C THR A 40 -3.90 14.90 3.46
N GLY A 41 -4.57 13.78 3.69
CA GLY A 41 -6.02 13.70 3.85
C GLY A 41 -6.82 13.76 2.54
N VAL A 42 -6.20 14.10 1.41
CA VAL A 42 -6.86 14.23 0.09
C VAL A 42 -6.42 13.13 -0.87
N THR A 43 -5.12 13.05 -1.15
CA THR A 43 -4.51 12.09 -2.08
C THR A 43 -3.42 11.24 -1.42
N PHE A 44 -3.00 11.62 -0.20
CA PHE A 44 -2.01 10.93 0.61
C PHE A 44 -2.54 10.75 2.04
N GLN A 45 -2.34 9.58 2.65
CA GLN A 45 -2.86 9.22 3.98
C GLN A 45 -4.32 9.63 4.15
N VAL A 46 -5.15 9.15 3.25
CA VAL A 46 -6.56 9.50 3.19
C VAL A 46 -7.29 8.76 4.31
N ASN A 47 -8.01 9.50 5.14
CA ASN A 47 -8.76 8.91 6.27
C ASN A 47 -9.92 8.06 5.73
N ILE A 48 -9.92 6.76 6.02
CA ILE A 48 -10.95 5.80 5.58
C ILE A 48 -11.89 5.40 6.71
N GLY A 49 -12.03 6.25 7.74
CA GLY A 49 -12.89 6.04 8.90
C GLY A 49 -12.23 5.21 10.00
N GLY A 50 -12.79 5.27 11.22
CA GLY A 50 -12.34 4.46 12.35
C GLY A 50 -10.86 4.67 12.74
N ASN A 51 -10.34 5.90 12.57
CA ASN A 51 -8.93 6.25 12.78
C ASN A 51 -7.94 5.46 11.88
N ARG A 52 -8.42 4.97 10.73
CA ARG A 52 -7.61 4.28 9.72
C ARG A 52 -7.34 5.21 8.55
N HIS A 53 -6.19 5.00 7.92
CA HIS A 53 -5.80 5.70 6.70
C HIS A 53 -5.50 4.68 5.61
N CYS A 54 -5.61 5.14 4.36
CA CYS A 54 -5.10 4.49 3.16
C CYS A 54 -3.97 5.34 2.58
N ASP A 55 -2.91 4.72 2.09
CA ASP A 55 -1.69 5.44 1.67
C ASP A 55 -1.99 6.50 0.61
N PHE A 56 -2.75 6.16 -0.44
CA PHE A 56 -3.05 7.10 -1.53
C PHE A 56 -4.48 6.99 -2.08
N LEU A 57 -4.96 8.09 -2.66
CA LEU A 57 -6.14 8.12 -3.53
C LEU A 57 -5.74 8.64 -4.91
N VAL A 58 -5.64 7.74 -5.88
CA VAL A 58 -5.15 7.99 -7.24
C VAL A 58 -6.31 7.95 -8.20
N PHE A 59 -6.70 9.11 -8.76
CA PHE A 59 -7.74 9.25 -9.79
C PHE A 59 -9.03 8.43 -9.51
N GLY A 60 -9.51 8.46 -8.26
CA GLY A 60 -10.74 7.77 -7.84
C GLY A 60 -10.54 6.33 -7.39
N SER A 61 -9.30 5.82 -7.31
CA SER A 61 -8.99 4.50 -6.75
C SER A 61 -8.07 4.64 -5.53
N PHE A 62 -8.41 3.97 -4.43
CA PHE A 62 -7.51 3.85 -3.29
C PHE A 62 -6.34 2.92 -3.63
N LEU A 63 -5.15 3.29 -3.20
CA LEU A 63 -3.92 2.52 -3.39
C LEU A 63 -3.23 2.33 -2.04
N GLU A 64 -2.93 1.07 -1.73
CA GLU A 64 -2.17 0.62 -0.56
C GLU A 64 -0.85 0.00 -1.03
N PHE A 65 0.28 0.41 -0.45
CA PHE A 65 1.57 -0.23 -0.64
C PHE A 65 2.00 -0.97 0.65
N HIS A 66 1.58 -2.23 0.76
CA HIS A 66 1.75 -3.02 1.98
C HIS A 66 2.45 -4.36 1.69
N PRO A 67 3.79 -4.42 1.73
CA PRO A 67 4.53 -5.68 1.61
C PRO A 67 4.32 -6.55 2.86
N ILE A 68 3.75 -7.74 2.69
CA ILE A 68 3.59 -8.70 3.78
C ILE A 68 4.94 -9.29 4.15
N VAL A 69 5.40 -8.97 5.37
CA VAL A 69 6.62 -9.54 5.95
C VAL A 69 6.21 -10.28 7.22
N LEU A 70 6.22 -11.61 7.18
CA LEU A 70 5.73 -12.46 8.28
C LEU A 70 6.30 -12.07 9.65
N GLN A 71 7.58 -11.70 9.72
CA GLN A 71 8.22 -11.24 10.96
C GLN A 71 7.60 -9.96 11.52
N ARG A 72 7.13 -9.06 10.65
CA ARG A 72 6.47 -7.80 11.03
C ARG A 72 5.01 -8.01 11.40
N GLU A 73 4.32 -8.91 10.69
CA GLU A 73 2.90 -9.21 10.93
C GLU A 73 2.69 -10.06 12.17
N LEU A 74 3.57 -11.02 12.43
CA LEU A 74 3.52 -11.91 13.60
C LEU A 74 4.28 -11.33 14.81
N ARG A 75 4.21 -10.01 15.02
CA ARG A 75 4.86 -9.33 16.17
C ARG A 75 4.17 -9.68 17.51
N GLY A 76 4.34 -10.93 17.92
CA GLY A 76 4.28 -11.40 19.30
C GLY A 76 5.64 -12.03 19.60
N THR A 77 6.26 -11.69 20.73
CA THR A 77 7.67 -12.02 21.04
C THR A 77 7.99 -13.51 20.91
N ASP A 78 7.01 -14.38 21.10
CA ASP A 78 7.19 -15.84 21.02
C ASP A 78 6.48 -16.50 19.84
N THR A 79 5.43 -15.90 19.26
CA THR A 79 4.66 -16.51 18.17
C THR A 79 5.49 -16.68 16.90
N PHE A 80 6.22 -15.65 16.47
CA PHE A 80 7.07 -15.75 15.28
C PHE A 80 8.22 -16.74 15.51
N ARG A 81 8.80 -16.77 16.72
CA ARG A 81 9.91 -17.68 17.05
C ARG A 81 9.45 -19.14 17.02
N GLN A 82 8.31 -19.44 17.63
CA GLN A 82 7.71 -20.78 17.61
C GLN A 82 7.34 -21.20 16.19
N PHE A 83 6.71 -20.30 15.43
CA PHE A 83 6.38 -20.54 14.02
C PHE A 83 7.64 -20.84 13.20
N ALA A 84 8.69 -20.03 13.34
CA ALA A 84 9.95 -20.25 12.63
C ALA A 84 10.61 -21.58 13.01
N GLN A 85 10.59 -21.95 14.30
CA GLN A 85 11.10 -23.25 14.77
C GLN A 85 10.35 -24.42 14.15
N LEU A 86 9.02 -24.37 14.11
CA LEU A 86 8.18 -25.43 13.54
C LEU A 86 8.36 -25.53 12.03
N ILE A 87 8.40 -24.40 11.31
CA ILE A 87 8.56 -24.40 9.86
C ILE A 87 9.93 -24.93 9.43
N ASN A 88 10.99 -24.64 10.20
CA ASN A 88 12.34 -25.12 9.89
C ASN A 88 12.51 -26.64 10.03
N GLN A 89 11.58 -27.32 10.69
CA GLN A 89 11.57 -28.79 10.79
C GLN A 89 10.92 -29.45 9.57
N LEU A 90 10.21 -28.68 8.73
CA LEU A 90 9.55 -29.19 7.53
C LEU A 90 10.52 -29.27 6.35
N PRO A 91 10.27 -30.18 5.39
CA PRO A 91 10.92 -30.13 4.08
C PRO A 91 10.75 -28.76 3.42
N ARG A 92 11.78 -28.30 2.70
CA ARG A 92 11.80 -26.96 2.09
C ARG A 92 10.54 -26.65 1.28
N SER A 93 10.07 -27.58 0.44
CA SER A 93 8.85 -27.39 -0.35
C SER A 93 7.61 -27.12 0.51
N GLN A 94 7.43 -27.87 1.59
CA GLN A 94 6.31 -27.68 2.52
C GLN A 94 6.46 -26.37 3.31
N SER A 95 7.68 -26.04 3.72
CA SER A 95 7.97 -24.79 4.42
C SER A 95 7.61 -23.56 3.59
N GLU A 96 7.93 -23.58 2.29
CA GLU A 96 7.61 -22.49 1.37
C GLU A 96 6.12 -22.43 1.06
N GLN A 97 5.45 -23.58 0.88
CA GLN A 97 4.00 -23.62 0.73
C GLN A 97 3.27 -23.03 1.94
N LEU A 98 3.70 -23.37 3.16
CA LEU A 98 3.07 -22.86 4.37
C LEU A 98 3.31 -21.36 4.57
N LYS A 99 4.53 -20.87 4.29
CA LYS A 99 4.82 -19.44 4.30
C LYS A 99 3.96 -18.68 3.30
N GLN A 100 3.80 -19.22 2.09
CA GLN A 100 2.95 -18.61 1.06
C GLN A 100 1.48 -18.59 1.47
N ALA A 101 0.95 -19.71 1.98
CA ALA A 101 -0.44 -19.76 2.43
C ALA A 101 -0.72 -18.75 3.56
N LEU A 102 0.21 -18.62 4.51
CA LEU A 102 0.08 -17.62 5.58
C LEU A 102 0.20 -16.19 5.05
N HIS A 103 1.12 -15.95 4.12
CA HIS A 103 1.27 -14.67 3.46
C HIS A 103 -0.05 -14.25 2.76
N ASP A 104 -0.65 -15.17 1.99
CA ASP A 104 -1.89 -14.92 1.26
C ASP A 104 -3.07 -14.64 2.19
N GLU A 105 -3.17 -15.37 3.31
CA GLU A 105 -4.19 -15.13 4.33
C GLU A 105 -4.03 -13.75 4.97
N LEU A 106 -2.81 -13.36 5.36
CA LEU A 106 -2.55 -12.04 5.94
C LEU A 106 -2.87 -10.91 4.96
N LEU A 107 -2.51 -11.07 3.68
CA LEU A 107 -2.87 -10.13 2.62
C LEU A 107 -4.39 -10.02 2.45
N ALA A 108 -5.10 -11.15 2.45
CA ALA A 108 -6.55 -11.19 2.32
C ALA A 108 -7.24 -10.48 3.48
N GLN A 109 -6.80 -10.74 4.72
CA GLN A 109 -7.30 -10.07 5.92
C GLN A 109 -7.05 -8.56 5.88
N TYR A 110 -5.83 -8.13 5.52
CA TYR A 110 -5.48 -6.73 5.35
C TYR A 110 -6.40 -6.06 4.32
N THR A 111 -6.50 -6.65 3.14
CA THR A 111 -7.31 -6.15 2.03
C THR A 111 -8.78 -6.05 2.40
N HIS A 112 -9.32 -7.08 3.07
CA HIS A 112 -10.71 -7.09 3.52
C HIS A 112 -10.99 -5.98 4.53
N ALA A 113 -10.12 -5.82 5.53
CA ALA A 113 -10.25 -4.78 6.55
C ALA A 113 -10.22 -3.36 5.94
N ARG A 114 -9.30 -3.12 4.98
CA ARG A 114 -9.22 -1.85 4.25
C ARG A 114 -10.44 -1.59 3.39
N LYS A 115 -10.85 -2.59 2.59
CA LYS A 115 -12.02 -2.48 1.73
C LYS A 115 -13.30 -2.22 2.53
N SER A 116 -13.47 -2.89 3.67
CA SER A 116 -14.61 -2.68 4.56
C SER A 116 -14.67 -1.23 5.08
N ALA A 117 -13.53 -0.68 5.52
CA ALA A 117 -13.44 0.70 5.98
C ALA A 117 -13.73 1.71 4.87
N ILE A 118 -13.21 1.48 3.67
CA ILE A 118 -13.51 2.29 2.47
C ILE A 118 -15.00 2.25 2.15
N VAL A 119 -15.62 1.06 2.13
CA VAL A 119 -17.06 0.91 1.83
C VAL A 119 -17.92 1.67 2.81
N GLN A 120 -17.58 1.65 4.09
CA GLN A 120 -18.33 2.37 5.12
C GLN A 120 -18.19 3.90 4.99
N THR A 121 -17.03 4.40 4.56
CA THR A 121 -16.73 5.84 4.54
C THR A 121 -17.02 6.50 3.19
N TYR A 122 -16.71 5.80 2.09
CA TYR A 122 -16.73 6.31 0.73
C TYR A 122 -17.62 5.50 -0.23
N GLY A 123 -18.23 4.40 0.23
CA GLY A 123 -18.97 3.48 -0.62
C GLY A 123 -18.04 2.63 -1.50
N ASN A 124 -18.50 2.25 -2.69
CA ASN A 124 -17.82 1.24 -3.52
C ASN A 124 -16.61 1.75 -4.32
N TYR A 125 -15.79 2.64 -3.74
CA TYR A 125 -14.54 3.06 -4.35
C TYR A 125 -13.58 1.86 -4.51
N PRO A 126 -12.86 1.74 -5.64
CA PRO A 126 -11.88 0.68 -5.84
C PRO A 126 -10.74 0.76 -4.83
N LEU A 127 -10.22 -0.40 -4.44
CA LEU A 127 -8.99 -0.55 -3.66
C LEU A 127 -8.00 -1.40 -4.45
N ILE A 128 -6.80 -0.87 -4.65
CA ILE A 128 -5.66 -1.52 -5.26
C ILE A 128 -4.63 -1.76 -4.16
N VAL A 129 -4.42 -3.02 -3.79
CA VAL A 129 -3.33 -3.40 -2.88
C VAL A 129 -2.14 -3.87 -3.70
N CYS A 130 -0.98 -3.31 -3.39
CA CYS A 130 0.30 -3.63 -4.01
C CYS A 130 1.34 -3.99 -2.93
N GLU A 131 2.08 -5.06 -3.17
CA GLU A 131 3.13 -5.57 -2.27
C GLU A 131 4.53 -5.29 -2.82
N THR A 132 4.63 -4.98 -4.13
CA THR A 132 5.88 -4.76 -4.83
C THR A 132 5.79 -3.57 -5.77
N PRO A 133 6.91 -2.87 -6.06
CA PRO A 133 6.91 -1.76 -7.02
C PRO A 133 6.46 -2.20 -8.41
N GLN A 134 6.70 -3.44 -8.81
CA GLN A 134 6.22 -4.00 -10.08
C GLN A 134 4.68 -4.05 -10.13
N GLN A 135 4.02 -4.35 -9.01
CA GLN A 135 2.56 -4.32 -8.94
C GLN A 135 2.04 -2.88 -9.05
N VAL A 136 2.67 -1.90 -8.38
CA VAL A 136 2.32 -0.48 -8.53
C VAL A 136 2.48 -0.03 -9.98
N TYR A 137 3.60 -0.40 -10.62
CA TYR A 137 3.84 -0.09 -12.03
C TYR A 137 2.70 -0.63 -12.92
N LYS A 138 2.42 -1.94 -12.84
CA LYS A 138 1.44 -2.60 -13.71
C LYS A 138 0.01 -2.12 -13.46
N LYS A 139 -0.37 -1.93 -12.20
CA LYS A 139 -1.76 -1.64 -11.81
C LYS A 139 -2.10 -0.15 -11.81
N VAL A 140 -1.09 0.72 -11.67
CA VAL A 140 -1.31 2.18 -11.49
C VAL A 140 -0.57 2.98 -12.55
N ILE A 141 0.75 2.86 -12.63
CA ILE A 141 1.57 3.72 -13.50
C ILE A 141 1.27 3.45 -14.98
N GLN A 142 1.25 2.18 -15.38
CA GLN A 142 0.95 1.76 -16.75
C GLN A 142 -0.48 2.11 -17.16
N VAL A 143 -1.41 2.18 -16.20
CA VAL A 143 -2.83 2.45 -16.44
C VAL A 143 -3.10 3.95 -16.55
N HIS A 144 -2.48 4.76 -15.69
CA HIS A 144 -2.83 6.17 -15.53
C HIS A 144 -1.81 7.17 -16.10
N SER A 145 -0.57 6.75 -16.34
CA SER A 145 0.44 7.64 -16.93
C SER A 145 0.24 7.78 -18.43
N LYS A 146 0.28 9.01 -18.96
CA LYS A 146 0.29 9.26 -20.41
C LYS A 146 1.60 8.86 -21.08
N ARG A 147 2.69 8.78 -20.30
CA ARG A 147 4.05 8.45 -20.76
C ARG A 147 4.75 7.64 -19.67
N PRO A 148 4.33 6.39 -19.43
CA PRO A 148 4.92 5.57 -18.38
C PRO A 148 6.41 5.32 -18.69
N PRO A 149 7.28 5.26 -17.67
CA PRO A 149 8.65 4.79 -17.84
C PRO A 149 8.65 3.30 -18.21
N THR A 150 9.81 2.72 -18.50
CA THR A 150 9.93 1.26 -18.50
C THR A 150 9.78 0.72 -17.08
N ILE A 151 9.37 -0.55 -16.94
CA ILE A 151 9.27 -1.20 -15.63
C ILE A 151 10.62 -1.19 -14.89
N ASP A 152 11.72 -1.45 -15.60
CA ASP A 152 13.06 -1.47 -15.01
C ASP A 152 13.48 -0.09 -14.50
N LYS A 153 13.16 0.97 -15.26
CA LYS A 153 13.40 2.34 -14.83
C LYS A 153 12.58 2.69 -13.58
N PHE A 154 11.30 2.32 -13.57
CA PHE A 154 10.43 2.57 -12.41
C PHE A 154 10.94 1.86 -11.16
N VAL A 155 11.28 0.58 -11.27
CA VAL A 155 11.80 -0.21 -10.14
C VAL A 155 13.14 0.33 -9.67
N LYS A 156 14.04 0.71 -10.59
CA LYS A 156 15.33 1.32 -10.23
C LYS A 156 15.12 2.60 -9.44
N GLU A 157 14.30 3.52 -9.93
CA GLU A 157 14.04 4.79 -9.25
C GLU A 157 13.37 4.59 -7.88
N PHE A 158 12.52 3.58 -7.76
CA PHE A 158 11.93 3.20 -6.47
C PHE A 158 13.00 2.77 -5.46
N GLU A 159 13.93 1.90 -5.86
CA GLU A 159 15.01 1.45 -4.98
C GLU A 159 15.96 2.60 -4.63
N ASP A 160 16.34 3.45 -5.61
CA ASP A 160 17.17 4.64 -5.36
C ASP A 160 16.53 5.52 -4.27
N LEU A 161 15.26 5.89 -4.42
CA LEU A 161 14.52 6.73 -3.46
C LEU A 161 14.30 6.07 -2.09
N ARG A 162 14.24 4.74 -2.03
CA ARG A 162 14.02 4.00 -0.79
C ARG A 162 15.28 3.95 0.08
N PHE A 163 16.46 4.15 -0.51
CA PHE A 163 17.75 4.08 0.19
C PHE A 163 18.47 5.41 0.35
N ASP A 164 17.98 6.47 -0.29
CA ASP A 164 18.31 7.87 0.04
C ASP A 164 17.92 8.22 1.50
#